data_AF-A0A3B9ZVS0-F1
#
_entry.id   AF-A0A3B9ZVS0-F1
#
_cell.length_a   1.000
_cell.length_b   1.000
_cell.length_c   1.000
_cell.angle_alpha   90.00
_cell.angle_beta   90.00
_cell.angle_gamma   90.00
#
_symmetry.space_group_name_H-M   'P 1'
#
loop_
_entity.id
_entity.type
_entity.pdbx_description
1 polymer ?
#
loop_
_entity_poly.entity_id
_entity_poly.type
_entity_poly.pdbx_seq_one_letter_code
_entity_poly.pdbx_strand_id
1 'polypeptide(L)'
;EKKEETAKQLVTEVLAREKVQELEFSSGDDFLIIDNNLKNVIYKLSPCCNPIFGDPIFGFVTIGEGIKIHRQTCPNAPQLYERYPYRIIKAKWQDTKKKSSFQATIRIAGTDEVGIVGQISHVISKDIGVQMRSINIDTNNGVFDGTLRVFVNGLEHLDFLMNKLKSINGVISVSRAD
;
A
#
# COMPACT_ATOMS: atom_id res chain seq x y z
N GLU A 1 -9.89 19.16 23.54
CA GLU A 1 -9.27 20.50 23.48
C GLU A 1 -7.74 20.45 23.50
N LYS A 2 -7.05 20.05 24.59
CA LYS A 2 -5.56 20.02 24.65
C LYS A 2 -4.79 19.18 23.60
N LYS A 3 -5.43 18.25 22.88
CA LYS A 3 -4.77 17.43 21.84
C LYS A 3 -4.77 18.08 20.44
N GLU A 4 -5.66 19.03 20.22
CA GLU A 4 -5.93 19.66 18.93
C GLU A 4 -4.85 20.69 18.53
N GLU A 5 -4.20 21.29 19.51
CA GLU A 5 -3.06 22.20 19.32
C GLU A 5 -1.78 21.47 18.91
N THR A 6 -1.54 20.26 19.43
CA THR A 6 -0.27 19.53 19.24
C THR A 6 0.02 19.16 17.79
N ALA A 7 -0.97 18.66 17.03
CA ALA A 7 -0.74 18.21 15.65
C ALA A 7 -0.50 19.39 14.68
N LYS A 8 -1.29 20.46 14.82
CA LYS A 8 -1.08 21.71 14.06
C LYS A 8 0.24 22.38 14.42
N GLN A 9 0.63 22.37 15.70
CA GLN A 9 1.93 22.87 16.14
C GLN A 9 3.07 22.04 15.55
N LEU A 10 3.01 20.71 15.58
CA LEU A 10 4.04 19.82 15.03
C LEU A 10 4.21 19.99 13.51
N VAL A 11 3.12 20.14 12.78
CA VAL A 11 3.16 20.40 11.33
C VAL A 11 3.76 21.78 11.04
N THR A 12 3.44 22.79 11.85
CA THR A 12 3.92 24.18 11.66
C THR A 12 5.36 24.38 12.13
N GLU A 13 5.83 23.61 13.12
CA GLU A 13 7.16 23.73 13.73
C GLU A 13 8.21 22.94 12.93
N VAL A 14 7.82 21.84 12.28
CA VAL A 14 8.71 21.03 11.42
C VAL A 14 8.78 21.57 9.98
N LEU A 15 7.74 22.26 9.51
CA LEU A 15 7.70 22.88 8.18
C LEU A 15 7.72 24.39 8.36
N ALA A 16 8.89 25.00 8.18
CA ALA A 16 9.05 26.46 8.16
C ALA A 16 7.98 27.07 7.24
N ARG A 17 7.25 28.07 7.77
CA ARG A 17 6.11 28.74 7.11
C ARG A 17 6.38 29.16 5.67
N GLU A 18 7.64 29.44 5.33
CA GLU A 18 8.07 29.87 4.00
C GLU A 18 8.08 28.74 2.96
N LYS A 19 8.28 27.46 3.36
CA LYS A 19 8.23 26.31 2.43
C LYS A 19 6.83 25.74 2.21
N VAL A 20 5.83 26.21 2.96
CA VAL A 20 4.43 25.81 2.80
C VAL A 20 3.78 26.48 1.58
N GLN A 21 4.32 27.62 1.12
CA GLN A 21 3.80 28.36 -0.04
C GLN A 21 4.19 27.76 -1.40
N GLU A 22 5.28 27.00 -1.50
CA GLU A 22 5.74 26.36 -2.75
C GLU A 22 5.17 24.95 -2.97
N LEU A 23 4.41 24.44 -2.01
CA LEU A 23 3.84 23.10 -2.06
C LEU A 23 2.53 23.13 -2.87
N GLU A 24 2.64 22.85 -4.17
CA GLU A 24 1.49 22.74 -5.07
C GLU A 24 0.49 21.68 -4.58
N PHE A 25 -0.75 22.12 -4.37
CA PHE A 25 -1.87 21.29 -3.94
C PHE A 25 -2.42 20.51 -5.14
N SER A 26 -1.98 19.27 -5.33
CA SER A 26 -2.71 18.35 -6.20
C SER A 26 -3.78 17.62 -5.38
N SER A 27 -5.04 17.93 -5.65
CA SER A 27 -6.22 17.20 -5.17
C SER A 27 -6.28 15.82 -5.83
N GLY A 28 -5.41 14.89 -5.41
CA GLY A 28 -5.58 13.47 -5.76
C GLY A 28 -6.76 12.91 -4.96
N ASP A 29 -7.74 12.32 -5.65
CA ASP A 29 -9.05 11.85 -5.14
C ASP A 29 -9.09 11.65 -3.61
N ASP A 30 -10.01 12.34 -2.91
CA ASP A 30 -10.22 12.22 -1.45
C ASP A 30 -10.63 10.78 -1.06
N PHE A 31 -9.65 9.90 -0.88
CA PHE A 31 -9.84 8.54 -0.35
C PHE A 31 -9.19 8.36 1.03
N LEU A 32 -8.68 9.43 1.65
CA LEU A 32 -8.04 9.40 2.96
C LEU A 32 -8.63 10.45 3.91
N ILE A 33 -8.81 10.05 5.16
CA ILE A 33 -9.07 10.92 6.29
C ILE A 33 -7.77 10.98 7.11
N ILE A 34 -7.17 12.17 7.15
CA ILE A 34 -5.94 12.45 7.90
C ILE A 34 -6.32 13.28 9.13
N ASP A 35 -5.78 12.89 10.30
CA ASP A 35 -5.91 13.47 11.64
C ASP A 35 -6.91 14.63 11.81
N ASN A 36 -7.99 14.43 12.57
CA ASN A 36 -9.07 15.41 12.77
C ASN A 36 -9.66 16.01 11.47
N ASN A 37 -9.61 15.27 10.36
CA ASN A 37 -10.15 15.67 9.06
C ASN A 37 -9.45 16.92 8.49
N LEU A 38 -8.12 16.99 8.64
CA LEU A 38 -7.30 18.00 7.98
C LEU A 38 -7.52 17.94 6.47
N LYS A 39 -8.03 19.03 5.90
CA LYS A 39 -8.26 19.18 4.46
C LYS A 39 -7.06 19.81 3.78
N ASN A 40 -6.90 19.57 2.48
CA ASN A 40 -5.87 20.16 1.62
C ASN A 40 -4.43 19.85 2.07
N VAL A 41 -4.18 18.62 2.52
CA VAL A 41 -2.81 18.21 2.88
C VAL A 41 -2.20 17.37 1.77
N ILE A 42 -0.98 17.70 1.38
CA ILE A 42 -0.24 16.92 0.38
C ILE A 42 0.17 15.60 1.01
N TYR A 43 -0.32 14.51 0.44
CA TYR A 43 0.06 13.17 0.84
C TYR A 43 0.46 12.32 -0.37
N LYS A 44 1.28 11.30 -0.12
CA LYS A 44 1.65 10.28 -1.10
C LYS A 44 1.62 8.91 -0.43
N LEU A 45 1.20 7.89 -1.18
CA LEU A 45 1.32 6.51 -0.73
C LEU A 45 2.79 6.09 -0.75
N SER A 46 3.26 5.47 0.33
CA SER A 46 4.69 5.15 0.47
C SER A 46 5.09 3.94 -0.40
N PRO A 47 6.17 4.03 -1.20
CA PRO A 47 6.60 2.96 -2.09
C PRO A 47 7.22 1.76 -1.36
N CYS A 48 7.57 1.89 -0.08
CA CYS A 48 8.20 0.83 0.71
C CYS A 48 7.21 -0.21 1.28
N CYS A 49 5.91 0.06 1.18
CA CYS A 49 4.88 -0.86 1.62
C CYS A 49 3.62 -0.82 0.75
N ASN A 50 3.56 0.08 -0.24
CA ASN A 50 2.52 0.17 -1.27
C ASN A 50 1.09 0.00 -0.70
N PRO A 51 0.64 0.87 0.22
CA PRO A 51 -0.68 0.74 0.87
C PRO A 51 -1.81 0.77 -0.17
N ILE A 52 -2.81 -0.09 0.03
CA ILE A 52 -4.03 -0.18 -0.78
C ILE A 52 -5.25 0.02 0.12
N PHE A 53 -6.38 0.34 -0.50
CA PHE A 53 -7.63 0.53 0.22
C PHE A 53 -7.97 -0.65 1.14
N GLY A 54 -8.32 -0.36 2.39
CA GLY A 54 -8.60 -1.36 3.43
C GLY A 54 -7.41 -1.70 4.33
N ASP A 55 -6.18 -1.34 3.95
CA ASP A 55 -5.03 -1.53 4.84
C ASP A 55 -5.15 -0.67 6.11
N PRO A 56 -4.78 -1.20 7.30
CA PRO A 56 -4.49 -0.36 8.45
C PRO A 56 -3.29 0.53 8.14
N ILE A 57 -3.49 1.85 8.15
CA ILE A 57 -2.47 2.84 7.77
C ILE A 57 -2.14 3.84 8.89
N PHE A 58 -1.03 4.55 8.71
CA PHE A 58 -0.66 5.76 9.45
C PHE A 58 0.03 6.75 8.50
N GLY A 59 0.01 8.03 8.86
CA GLY A 59 0.75 9.07 8.15
C GLY A 59 2.08 9.37 8.83
N PHE A 60 3.11 9.64 8.05
CA PHE A 60 4.41 10.11 8.51
C PHE A 60 4.72 11.45 7.84
N VAL A 61 4.91 12.50 8.63
CA VAL A 61 5.27 13.84 8.14
C VAL A 61 6.74 13.83 7.72
N THR A 62 7.01 13.98 6.42
CA THR A 62 8.37 14.09 5.89
C THR A 62 8.83 15.54 5.86
N ILE A 63 10.13 15.74 5.69
CA ILE A 63 10.71 17.07 5.48
C ILE A 63 10.57 17.39 3.99
N GLY A 64 9.68 18.31 3.63
CA GLY A 64 9.56 18.86 2.26
C GLY A 64 8.73 18.05 1.25
N GLU A 65 8.34 16.80 1.54
CA GLU A 65 7.52 15.98 0.60
C GLU A 65 6.06 15.79 1.08
N GLY A 66 5.64 16.48 2.14
CA GLY A 66 4.32 16.34 2.74
C GLY A 66 4.20 15.10 3.63
N ILE A 67 3.09 14.36 3.50
CA ILE A 67 2.78 13.20 4.34
C ILE A 67 2.94 11.91 3.54
N LYS A 68 3.80 11.00 3.99
CA LYS A 68 3.85 9.64 3.44
C LYS A 68 2.90 8.73 4.21
N ILE A 69 2.05 8.03 3.48
CA ILE A 69 1.10 7.07 4.05
C ILE A 69 1.75 5.70 4.04
N HIS A 70 1.84 5.09 5.21
CA HIS A 70 2.42 3.78 5.42
C HIS A 70 1.36 2.81 5.94
N ARG A 71 1.53 1.52 5.66
CA ARG A 71 0.80 0.47 6.38
C ARG A 71 1.36 0.34 7.79
N GLN A 72 0.52 0.00 8.75
CA GLN A 72 0.95 -0.24 10.13
C GLN A 72 1.96 -1.40 10.23
N THR A 73 1.90 -2.36 9.30
CA THR A 73 2.82 -3.48 9.17
C THR A 73 4.04 -3.20 8.29
N CYS A 74 4.26 -1.94 7.87
CA CYS A 74 5.41 -1.59 7.04
C CYS A 74 6.73 -1.96 7.74
N PRO A 75 7.73 -2.52 7.02
CA PRO A 75 9.02 -2.89 7.60
C PRO A 75 9.77 -1.71 8.24
N ASN A 76 9.53 -0.49 7.75
CA ASN A 76 10.12 0.74 8.29
C ASN A 76 9.33 1.32 9.47
N ALA A 77 8.10 0.84 9.73
CA ALA A 77 7.23 1.41 10.76
C ALA A 77 7.88 1.43 12.16
N PRO A 78 8.51 0.35 12.66
CA PRO A 78 9.11 0.36 13.99
C PRO A 78 10.13 1.49 14.18
N GLN A 79 11.00 1.69 13.19
CA GLN A 79 12.01 2.74 13.22
C GLN A 79 11.39 4.15 13.19
N LEU A 80 10.31 4.34 12.41
CA LEU A 80 9.59 5.62 12.34
C LEU A 80 8.92 5.96 13.68
N TYR A 81 8.28 4.97 14.32
CA TYR A 81 7.66 5.13 15.63
C TYR A 81 8.68 5.42 16.73
N GLU A 82 9.84 4.75 16.71
CA GLU A 82 10.86 4.90 17.74
C GLU A 82 11.62 6.23 17.63
N ARG A 83 12.09 6.59 16.43
CA ARG A 83 12.96 7.77 16.25
C ARG A 83 12.20 9.08 16.10
N TYR A 84 11.00 9.03 15.53
CA TYR A 84 10.24 10.24 15.16
C TYR A 84 8.75 10.13 15.53
N PRO A 85 8.41 9.75 16.78
CA PRO A 85 7.00 9.55 17.18
C PRO A 85 6.15 10.81 16.98
N TYR A 86 6.75 12.00 17.15
CA TYR A 86 6.11 13.30 16.97
C TYR A 86 5.77 13.64 15.51
N ARG A 87 6.25 12.87 14.53
CA ARG A 87 5.91 13.01 13.11
C ARG A 87 4.88 11.99 12.64
N ILE A 88 4.41 11.11 13.54
CA ILE A 88 3.38 10.13 13.23
C ILE A 88 2.01 10.76 13.45
N ILE A 89 1.15 10.60 12.46
CA ILE A 89 -0.23 11.08 12.51
C ILE A 89 -1.20 9.95 12.16
N LYS A 90 -2.43 10.06 12.66
CA LYS A 90 -3.49 9.11 12.35
C LYS A 90 -3.98 9.33 10.93
N ALA A 91 -4.10 8.25 10.17
CA ALA A 91 -4.71 8.24 8.86
C ALA A 91 -5.66 7.04 8.76
N LYS A 92 -6.74 7.19 8.00
CA LYS A 92 -7.68 6.12 7.66
C LYS A 92 -8.14 6.29 6.23
N TRP A 93 -8.54 5.18 5.60
CA TRP A 93 -9.24 5.26 4.34
C TRP A 93 -10.63 5.86 4.53
N GLN A 94 -11.03 6.71 3.60
CA GLN A 94 -12.40 7.21 3.53
C GLN A 94 -13.27 6.14 2.87
N ASP A 95 -14.44 5.87 3.44
CA ASP A 95 -15.44 5.01 2.82
C ASP A 95 -16.02 5.71 1.58
N THR A 96 -15.33 5.58 0.45
CA THR A 96 -15.81 6.10 -0.83
C THR A 96 -16.41 4.96 -1.65
N LYS A 97 -17.52 5.26 -2.33
CA LYS A 97 -18.12 4.34 -3.32
C LYS A 97 -17.37 4.32 -4.66
N LYS A 98 -16.32 5.14 -4.80
CA LYS A 98 -15.51 5.19 -6.02
C LYS A 98 -14.64 3.94 -6.07
N LYS A 99 -14.79 3.16 -7.14
CA LYS A 99 -13.93 2.02 -7.43
C LYS A 99 -12.59 2.55 -7.93
N SER A 100 -11.62 2.69 -7.02
CA SER A 100 -10.23 2.98 -7.39
C SER A 100 -9.45 1.67 -7.45
N SER A 101 -8.58 1.54 -8.45
CA SER A 101 -7.68 0.40 -8.57
C SER A 101 -6.32 0.77 -7.99
N PHE A 102 -5.78 -0.13 -7.17
CA PHE A 102 -4.50 0.01 -6.49
C PHE A 102 -3.54 -1.04 -6.99
N GLN A 103 -2.29 -0.65 -7.22
CA GLN A 103 -1.26 -1.61 -7.59
C GLN A 103 -0.81 -2.40 -6.38
N ALA A 104 -0.89 -3.72 -6.46
CA ALA A 104 -0.31 -4.65 -5.52
C ALA A 104 0.77 -5.50 -6.21
N THR A 105 1.80 -5.85 -5.45
CA THR A 105 2.80 -6.83 -5.88
C THR A 105 2.61 -8.09 -5.05
N ILE A 106 2.58 -9.25 -5.70
CA ILE A 106 2.42 -10.55 -5.06
C ILE A 106 3.69 -11.35 -5.35
N ARG A 107 4.31 -11.90 -4.31
CA ARG A 107 5.29 -12.97 -4.43
C ARG A 107 4.60 -14.32 -4.29
N ILE A 108 4.95 -15.24 -5.16
CA ILE A 108 4.47 -16.61 -5.16
C ILE A 108 5.68 -17.54 -5.25
N ALA A 109 5.69 -18.61 -4.48
CA ALA A 109 6.72 -19.64 -4.60
C ALA A 109 6.13 -21.02 -4.39
N GLY A 110 6.77 -22.02 -4.98
CA GLY A 110 6.26 -23.38 -4.98
C GLY A 110 7.14 -24.37 -5.71
N THR A 111 6.67 -25.61 -5.84
CA THR A 111 7.31 -26.62 -6.68
C THR A 111 6.94 -26.39 -8.14
N ASP A 112 7.93 -26.53 -9.02
CA ASP A 112 7.72 -26.40 -10.46
C ASP A 112 6.97 -27.62 -10.99
N GLU A 113 5.64 -27.52 -10.99
CA GLU A 113 4.76 -28.47 -11.65
C GLU A 113 4.50 -28.07 -13.11
N VAL A 114 4.32 -29.07 -13.97
CA VAL A 114 4.07 -28.86 -15.40
C VAL A 114 2.82 -27.97 -15.57
N GLY A 115 3.01 -26.81 -16.20
CA GLY A 115 1.92 -25.89 -16.52
C GLY A 115 1.58 -24.87 -15.43
N ILE A 116 2.42 -24.73 -14.38
CA ILE A 116 2.19 -23.79 -13.27
C ILE A 116 1.94 -22.34 -13.74
N VAL A 117 2.71 -21.85 -14.70
CA VAL A 117 2.55 -20.50 -15.27
C VAL A 117 1.17 -20.32 -15.93
N GLY A 118 0.70 -21.36 -16.63
CA GLY A 118 -0.61 -21.37 -17.27
C GLY A 118 -1.75 -21.36 -16.25
N GLN A 119 -1.62 -22.14 -15.18
CA GLN A 119 -2.59 -22.18 -14.08
C GLN A 119 -2.70 -20.83 -13.36
N ILE A 120 -1.56 -20.20 -13.04
CA ILE A 120 -1.50 -18.88 -12.42
C ILE A 120 -2.19 -17.84 -13.32
N SER A 121 -1.84 -17.82 -14.61
CA SER A 121 -2.44 -16.91 -15.58
C SER A 121 -3.96 -17.09 -15.70
N HIS A 122 -4.42 -18.34 -15.71
CA HIS A 122 -5.84 -18.68 -15.78
C HIS A 122 -6.63 -18.21 -14.56
N VAL A 123 -6.09 -18.41 -13.35
CA VAL A 123 -6.73 -17.94 -12.11
C VAL A 123 -6.91 -16.43 -12.12
N ILE A 124 -5.88 -15.70 -12.54
CA ILE A 124 -5.91 -14.23 -12.61
C ILE A 124 -6.88 -13.75 -13.70
N SER A 125 -6.86 -14.39 -14.87
CA SER A 125 -7.73 -14.02 -16.00
C SER A 125 -9.22 -14.25 -15.71
N LYS A 126 -9.55 -15.19 -14.81
CA LYS A 126 -10.92 -15.44 -14.35
C LYS A 126 -11.40 -14.48 -13.27
N ASP A 127 -10.52 -13.70 -12.65
CA ASP A 127 -10.89 -12.80 -11.56
C ASP A 127 -11.38 -11.45 -12.08
N ILE A 128 -12.64 -11.13 -11.78
CA ILE A 128 -13.31 -9.94 -12.31
C ILE A 128 -12.81 -8.70 -11.56
N GLY A 129 -12.16 -7.81 -12.28
CA GLY A 129 -11.66 -6.54 -11.74
C GLY A 129 -10.19 -6.60 -11.30
N VAL A 130 -9.51 -7.72 -11.51
CA VAL A 130 -8.04 -7.75 -11.48
C VAL A 130 -7.52 -7.37 -12.86
N GLN A 131 -6.52 -6.49 -12.91
CA GLN A 131 -5.78 -6.22 -14.13
C GLN A 131 -4.31 -6.59 -13.92
N MET A 132 -3.82 -7.58 -14.68
CA MET A 132 -2.42 -7.96 -14.64
C MET A 132 -1.56 -6.90 -15.33
N ARG A 133 -0.51 -6.43 -14.64
CA ARG A 133 0.48 -5.48 -15.18
C ARG A 133 1.76 -6.19 -15.62
N SER A 134 2.22 -7.16 -14.83
CA SER A 134 3.38 -7.99 -15.18
C SER A 134 3.36 -9.30 -14.41
N ILE A 135 3.93 -10.33 -15.01
CA ILE A 135 4.20 -11.62 -14.39
C ILE A 135 5.65 -11.99 -14.73
N ASN A 136 6.45 -12.28 -13.71
CA ASN A 136 7.80 -12.80 -13.86
C ASN A 136 7.87 -14.06 -13.00
N ILE A 137 8.29 -15.17 -13.59
CA ILE A 137 8.43 -16.45 -12.91
C ILE A 137 9.77 -17.04 -13.33
N ASP A 138 10.58 -17.36 -12.34
CA ASP A 138 11.89 -17.96 -12.50
C ASP A 138 11.89 -19.32 -11.81
N THR A 139 12.40 -20.33 -12.50
CA THR A 139 12.50 -21.70 -11.96
C THR A 139 13.95 -22.04 -11.72
N ASN A 140 14.24 -22.65 -10.56
CA ASN A 140 15.55 -23.20 -10.23
C ASN A 140 15.41 -24.47 -9.39
N ASN A 141 16.09 -25.54 -9.79
CA ASN A 141 16.15 -26.81 -9.05
C ASN A 141 14.77 -27.40 -8.65
N GLY A 142 13.77 -27.33 -9.54
CA GLY A 142 12.43 -27.87 -9.30
C GLY A 142 11.53 -27.02 -8.38
N VAL A 143 11.97 -25.81 -8.05
CA VAL A 143 11.22 -24.79 -7.32
C VAL A 143 11.06 -23.58 -8.22
N PHE A 144 9.90 -22.92 -8.19
CA PHE A 144 9.70 -21.64 -8.84
C PHE A 144 9.54 -20.52 -7.81
N ASP A 145 10.02 -19.33 -8.17
CA ASP A 145 9.71 -18.06 -7.53
C ASP A 145 9.11 -17.14 -8.57
N GLY A 146 8.06 -16.40 -8.18
CA GLY A 146 7.35 -15.53 -9.07
C GLY A 146 7.00 -14.20 -8.42
N THR A 147 7.08 -13.14 -9.21
CA THR A 147 6.59 -11.81 -8.86
C THR A 147 5.52 -11.37 -9.84
N LEU A 148 4.33 -11.12 -9.32
CA LEU A 148 3.18 -10.61 -10.06
C LEU A 148 2.89 -9.18 -9.64
N ARG A 149 2.66 -8.30 -10.62
CA ARG A 149 2.13 -6.95 -10.37
C ARG A 149 0.73 -6.90 -10.95
N VAL A 150 -0.24 -6.56 -10.10
CA VAL A 150 -1.66 -6.54 -10.44
C VAL A 150 -2.30 -5.26 -9.91
N PHE A 151 -3.35 -4.80 -10.57
CA PHE A 151 -4.25 -3.81 -10.01
C PHE A 151 -5.47 -4.50 -9.41
N VAL A 152 -5.82 -4.12 -8.18
CA VAL A 152 -6.93 -4.66 -7.39
C VAL A 152 -7.75 -3.53 -6.78
N ASN A 153 -8.97 -3.82 -6.35
CA ASN A 153 -9.91 -2.79 -5.84
C ASN A 153 -9.70 -2.47 -4.34
N GLY A 154 -8.86 -3.24 -3.66
CA GLY A 154 -8.61 -3.12 -2.22
C GLY A 154 -8.08 -4.41 -1.62
N LEU A 155 -7.91 -4.40 -0.30
CA LEU A 155 -7.32 -5.49 0.48
C LEU A 155 -8.13 -6.78 0.39
N GLU A 156 -9.46 -6.71 0.56
CA GLU A 156 -10.31 -7.91 0.50
C GLU A 156 -10.22 -8.62 -0.86
N HIS A 157 -10.17 -7.85 -1.94
CA HIS A 157 -10.01 -8.39 -3.29
C HIS A 157 -8.62 -9.01 -3.48
N LEU A 158 -7.57 -8.37 -2.96
CA LEU A 158 -6.22 -8.93 -2.99
C LEU A 158 -6.15 -10.26 -2.22
N ASP A 159 -6.71 -10.30 -1.01
CA ASP A 159 -6.69 -11.49 -0.15
C ASP A 159 -7.45 -12.66 -0.81
N PHE A 160 -8.58 -12.36 -1.45
CA PHE A 160 -9.32 -13.35 -2.23
C PHE A 160 -8.48 -13.91 -3.39
N LEU A 161 -7.81 -13.04 -4.16
CA LEU A 161 -6.93 -13.46 -5.24
C LEU A 161 -5.75 -14.31 -4.73
N MET A 162 -5.09 -13.88 -3.65
CA MET A 162 -3.98 -14.61 -3.04
C MET A 162 -4.41 -15.99 -2.56
N ASN A 163 -5.59 -16.11 -1.95
CA ASN A 163 -6.14 -17.40 -1.51
C ASN A 163 -6.43 -18.34 -2.69
N LYS A 164 -6.96 -17.82 -3.80
CA LYS A 164 -7.11 -18.61 -5.04
C LYS A 164 -5.78 -19.07 -5.59
N LEU A 165 -4.78 -18.20 -5.66
CA LEU A 165 -3.44 -18.57 -6.12
C LEU A 165 -2.83 -19.65 -5.22
N LYS A 166 -3.04 -19.56 -3.90
CA LYS A 166 -2.56 -20.56 -2.94
C LYS A 166 -3.23 -21.93 -3.10
N SER A 167 -4.42 -22.00 -3.71
CA SER A 167 -5.13 -23.25 -3.97
C SER A 167 -4.63 -24.02 -5.19
N ILE A 168 -3.74 -23.42 -5.99
CA ILE A 168 -3.12 -24.08 -7.14
C ILE A 168 -2.14 -25.14 -6.63
N ASN A 169 -2.22 -26.35 -7.19
CA ASN A 169 -1.28 -27.42 -6.86
C ASN A 169 0.17 -26.99 -7.16
N GLY A 170 1.07 -27.34 -6.25
CA GLY A 170 2.48 -26.93 -6.32
C GLY A 170 2.76 -25.55 -5.73
N VAL A 171 1.77 -24.69 -5.48
CA VAL A 171 2.00 -23.41 -4.77
C VAL A 171 2.18 -23.65 -3.28
N ILE A 172 3.31 -23.22 -2.73
CA ILE A 172 3.64 -23.37 -1.31
C ILE A 172 3.34 -22.07 -0.55
N SER A 173 3.73 -20.93 -1.11
CA SER A 173 3.56 -19.63 -0.48
C SER A 173 3.04 -18.59 -1.45
N VAL A 174 2.15 -17.73 -0.94
CA VAL A 174 1.67 -16.53 -1.60
C VAL A 174 1.70 -15.43 -0.56
N SER A 175 2.38 -14.33 -0.86
CA SER A 175 2.49 -13.20 0.04
C SER A 175 2.50 -11.90 -0.75
N ARG A 176 1.94 -10.84 -0.18
CA ARG A 176 2.12 -9.49 -0.72
C ARG A 176 3.59 -9.08 -0.58
N ALA A 177 4.14 -8.50 -1.64
CA ALA A 177 5.48 -7.92 -1.64
C ALA A 177 5.37 -6.43 -1.29
N ASP A 178 6.20 -5.99 -0.36
CA ASP A 178 6.17 -4.66 0.24
C ASP A 178 7.15 -3.69 -0.42
#